data_AF-A0A2D5YRM2-F1
#
_entry.id   AF-A0A2D5YRM2-F1
#
_cell.length_a   1.000
_cell.length_b   1.000
_cell.length_c   1.000
_cell.angle_alpha   90.00
_cell.angle_beta   90.00
_cell.angle_gamma   90.00
#
_symmetry.space_group_name_H-M   'P 1'
#
loop_
_entity.id
_entity.type
_entity.pdbx_description
1 polymer ?
#
loop_
_entity_poly.entity_id
_entity_poly.type
_entity_poly.pdbx_seq_one_letter_code
_entity_poly.pdbx_strand_id
1 'polypeptide(L)'
;MQVSKQELKIISESFVISSAFMVFIYFLNLNLPENSAQGIKRILTMLGADFFNGGYIQWVTYFASVWTLKEVTKLRKRITAESSYFKADLLPTSEKHLLIADDVYHLQQKIKDFEKKQAKTLLTNIIKNACAKFRSTKNISEVLDIINILTEMHRDNSEIEQTNIRFLLWSIPSLGFIGTVLGISQALAIANSNDMNKITSTLGVAFDTTLISLVLSVLLMWLYHDLQKQTEKFHVKSKEYVIENLVNRIEV
;
A
#
# COMPACT_ATOMS: atom_id res chain seq x y z
N MET A 1 -19.08 -4.04 -8.11
CA MET A 1 -17.80 -4.01 -7.38
C MET A 1 -17.32 -5.45 -7.19
N GLN A 2 -16.69 -6.04 -8.22
CA GLN A 2 -16.15 -7.40 -8.12
C GLN A 2 -14.82 -7.32 -7.39
N VAL A 3 -14.81 -7.72 -6.11
CA VAL A 3 -13.56 -7.85 -5.35
C VAL A 3 -12.72 -8.93 -6.01
N SER A 4 -11.50 -8.61 -6.40
CA SER A 4 -10.62 -9.57 -7.06
C SER A 4 -10.25 -10.72 -6.11
N LYS A 5 -10.01 -11.93 -6.62
CA LYS A 5 -9.57 -13.08 -5.80
C LYS A 5 -8.32 -12.77 -4.97
N GLN A 6 -7.46 -11.87 -5.44
CA GLN A 6 -6.26 -11.44 -4.73
C GLN A 6 -6.58 -10.51 -3.56
N GLU A 7 -7.50 -9.56 -3.71
CA GLU A 7 -7.95 -8.70 -2.61
C GLU A 7 -8.64 -9.52 -1.53
N LEU A 8 -9.50 -10.47 -1.91
CA LEU A 8 -10.13 -11.40 -0.95
C LEU A 8 -9.09 -12.19 -0.14
N LYS A 9 -7.99 -12.60 -0.77
CA LYS A 9 -6.89 -13.29 -0.09
C LYS A 9 -6.17 -12.37 0.91
N ILE A 10 -5.91 -11.12 0.54
CA ILE A 10 -5.27 -10.16 1.45
C ILE A 10 -6.17 -9.89 2.65
N ILE A 11 -7.47 -9.70 2.43
CA ILE A 11 -8.46 -9.51 3.47
C ILE A 11 -8.51 -10.72 4.42
N SER A 12 -8.63 -11.93 3.87
CA SER A 12 -8.73 -13.15 4.68
C SER A 12 -7.47 -13.39 5.51
N GLU A 13 -6.29 -13.22 4.93
CA GLU A 13 -5.05 -13.36 5.69
C GLU A 13 -4.88 -12.25 6.73
N SER A 14 -5.36 -11.03 6.46
CA SER A 14 -5.31 -9.92 7.44
C SER A 14 -6.21 -10.21 8.64
N PHE A 15 -7.40 -10.78 8.39
CA PHE A 15 -8.33 -11.22 9.42
C PHE A 15 -7.73 -12.32 10.30
N VAL A 16 -7.07 -13.31 9.70
CA VAL A 16 -6.42 -14.40 10.43
C VAL A 16 -5.29 -13.86 11.30
N ILE A 17 -4.44 -12.97 10.77
CA ILE A 17 -3.31 -12.41 11.51
C ILE A 17 -3.79 -11.55 12.68
N SER A 18 -4.76 -10.64 12.48
CA SER A 18 -5.26 -9.78 13.55
C SER A 18 -5.98 -10.58 14.64
N SER A 19 -6.74 -11.61 14.27
CA SER A 19 -7.41 -12.50 15.22
C SER A 19 -6.42 -13.36 16.00
N ALA A 20 -5.41 -13.92 15.33
CA ALA A 20 -4.34 -14.67 15.99
C ALA A 20 -3.56 -13.79 16.97
N PHE A 21 -3.27 -12.53 16.60
CA PHE A 21 -2.61 -11.57 17.48
C PHE A 21 -3.45 -11.29 18.74
N MET A 22 -4.75 -11.06 18.59
CA MET A 22 -5.63 -10.82 19.76
C MET A 22 -5.77 -12.04 20.65
N VAL A 23 -5.92 -13.24 20.07
CA VAL A 23 -5.96 -14.50 20.85
C VAL A 23 -4.64 -14.71 21.59
N PHE A 24 -3.51 -14.41 20.95
CA PHE A 24 -2.19 -14.49 21.58
C PHE A 24 -2.07 -13.53 22.77
N ILE A 25 -2.46 -12.26 22.60
CA ILE A 25 -2.43 -11.26 23.68
C ILE A 25 -3.36 -11.65 24.83
N TYR A 26 -4.56 -12.14 24.53
CA TYR A 26 -5.51 -12.66 25.52
C TYR A 26 -4.93 -13.84 26.31
N PHE A 27 -4.36 -14.82 25.61
CA PHE A 27 -3.73 -15.98 26.24
C PHE A 27 -2.52 -15.58 27.09
N LEU A 28 -1.70 -14.65 26.62
CA LEU A 28 -0.53 -14.15 27.35
C LEU A 28 -0.97 -13.48 28.67
N ASN A 29 -2.07 -12.71 28.65
CA ASN A 29 -2.63 -12.09 29.85
C ASN A 29 -3.15 -13.11 30.88
N LEU A 30 -3.70 -14.25 30.44
CA LEU A 30 -4.18 -15.32 31.33
C LEU A 30 -3.05 -16.09 32.03
N ASN A 31 -1.91 -16.27 31.35
CA ASN A 31 -0.79 -17.06 31.88
C ASN A 31 0.17 -16.26 32.78
N LEU A 32 -0.03 -14.95 32.92
CA LEU A 32 0.80 -14.11 33.77
C LEU A 32 0.40 -14.27 35.25
N PRO A 33 1.33 -14.64 36.16
CA PRO A 33 1.06 -14.70 37.59
C PRO A 33 0.57 -13.36 38.12
N GLU A 34 -0.37 -13.33 39.08
CA GLU A 34 -0.88 -12.08 39.66
C GLU A 34 0.21 -11.20 40.30
N ASN A 35 1.35 -11.81 40.69
CA ASN A 35 2.55 -11.13 41.22
C ASN A 35 3.53 -10.61 40.15
N SER A 36 3.24 -10.80 38.86
CA SER A 36 4.07 -10.25 37.78
C SER A 36 3.93 -8.72 37.71
N ALA A 37 4.99 -8.05 37.23
CA ALA A 37 5.08 -6.59 37.19
C ALA A 37 3.79 -5.95 36.65
N GLN A 38 3.08 -5.19 37.50
CA GLN A 38 1.81 -4.51 37.16
C GLN A 38 1.85 -3.76 35.83
N GLY A 39 3.03 -3.26 35.44
CA GLY A 39 3.27 -2.63 34.13
C GLY A 39 3.03 -3.55 32.93
N ILE A 40 3.40 -4.83 33.00
CA ILE A 40 3.21 -5.78 31.88
C ILE A 40 1.72 -6.04 31.67
N LYS A 41 0.97 -6.27 32.76
CA LYS A 41 -0.48 -6.48 32.70
C LYS A 41 -1.18 -5.25 32.11
N ARG A 42 -0.76 -4.03 32.51
CA ARG A 42 -1.25 -2.76 31.94
C ARG A 42 -1.00 -2.64 30.44
N ILE A 43 0.19 -3.01 29.97
CA ILE A 43 0.55 -2.99 28.53
C ILE A 43 -0.31 -3.98 27.76
N LEU A 44 -0.55 -5.17 28.30
CA LEU A 44 -1.39 -6.17 27.64
C LEU A 44 -2.85 -5.70 27.57
N THR A 45 -3.38 -5.11 28.64
CA THR A 45 -4.69 -4.47 28.61
C THR A 45 -4.75 -3.37 27.56
N MET A 46 -3.72 -2.52 27.48
CA MET A 46 -3.61 -1.49 26.44
C MET A 46 -3.69 -2.10 25.04
N LEU A 47 -2.95 -3.19 24.78
CA LEU A 47 -2.96 -3.94 23.52
C LEU A 47 -4.27 -4.72 23.23
N GLY A 48 -5.29 -4.58 24.08
CA GLY A 48 -6.60 -5.20 23.87
C GLY A 48 -6.76 -6.59 24.51
N ALA A 49 -5.95 -6.95 25.51
CA ALA A 49 -6.12 -8.22 26.22
C ALA A 49 -7.50 -8.37 26.87
N ASP A 50 -8.17 -7.26 27.19
CA ASP A 50 -9.55 -7.28 27.66
C ASP A 50 -10.52 -7.10 26.48
N PHE A 51 -10.87 -8.22 25.84
CA PHE A 51 -11.72 -8.21 24.65
C PHE A 51 -13.10 -7.62 24.92
N PHE A 52 -13.69 -7.91 26.10
CA PHE A 52 -15.05 -7.53 26.42
C PHE A 52 -15.20 -6.07 26.85
N ASN A 53 -14.20 -5.50 27.53
CA ASN A 53 -14.23 -4.10 27.98
C ASN A 53 -13.72 -3.08 26.94
N GLY A 54 -13.45 -3.51 25.70
CA GLY A 54 -13.08 -2.60 24.62
C GLY A 54 -12.17 -3.22 23.56
N GLY A 55 -11.46 -4.31 23.87
CA GLY A 55 -10.48 -4.97 23.01
C GLY A 55 -10.97 -5.32 21.59
N TYR A 56 -12.28 -5.47 21.39
CA TYR A 56 -12.86 -5.65 20.06
C TYR A 56 -12.57 -4.47 19.11
N ILE A 57 -12.44 -3.24 19.61
CA ILE A 57 -12.13 -2.06 18.79
C ILE A 57 -10.66 -2.09 18.39
N GLN A 58 -9.76 -2.40 19.33
CA GLN A 58 -8.35 -2.64 19.02
C GLN A 58 -8.20 -3.73 17.95
N TRP A 59 -8.97 -4.82 18.02
CA TRP A 59 -8.96 -5.86 16.99
C TRP A 59 -9.32 -5.33 15.60
N VAL A 60 -10.39 -4.52 15.48
CA VAL A 60 -10.76 -3.90 14.20
C VAL A 60 -9.65 -2.95 13.71
N THR A 61 -9.05 -2.17 14.61
CA THR A 61 -7.91 -1.30 14.30
C THR A 61 -6.70 -2.10 13.80
N TYR A 62 -6.36 -3.22 14.45
CA TYR A 62 -5.28 -4.12 14.02
C TYR A 62 -5.58 -4.77 12.68
N PHE A 63 -6.82 -5.21 12.46
CA PHE A 63 -7.27 -5.76 11.18
C PHE A 63 -7.06 -4.74 10.04
N ALA A 64 -7.56 -3.51 10.21
CA ALA A 64 -7.37 -2.44 9.24
C ALA A 64 -5.89 -2.12 9.01
N SER A 65 -5.08 -2.15 10.06
CA SER A 65 -3.64 -1.89 10.00
C SER A 65 -2.88 -2.96 9.23
N VAL A 66 -3.14 -4.25 9.50
CA VAL A 66 -2.51 -5.37 8.80
C VAL A 66 -2.92 -5.40 7.33
N TRP A 67 -4.20 -5.11 7.05
CA TRP A 67 -4.68 -5.00 5.67
C TRP A 67 -3.95 -3.87 4.93
N THR A 68 -3.89 -2.68 5.52
CA THR A 68 -3.15 -1.53 4.95
C THR A 68 -1.69 -1.89 4.66
N LEU A 69 -1.01 -2.53 5.62
CA LEU A 69 0.39 -2.93 5.49
C LEU A 69 0.61 -3.91 4.34
N LYS A 70 -0.30 -4.87 4.15
CA LYS A 70 -0.22 -5.84 3.06
C LYS A 70 -0.45 -5.21 1.70
N GLU A 71 -1.43 -4.32 1.56
CA GLU A 71 -1.65 -3.59 0.29
C GLU A 71 -0.44 -2.72 -0.07
N VAL A 72 0.10 -1.98 0.90
CA VAL A 72 1.32 -1.18 0.70
C VAL A 72 2.49 -2.05 0.27
N THR A 73 2.71 -3.18 0.96
CA THR A 73 3.82 -4.09 0.65
C THR A 73 3.67 -4.74 -0.73
N LYS A 74 2.44 -5.11 -1.12
CA LYS A 74 2.13 -5.66 -2.45
C LYS A 74 2.48 -4.67 -3.55
N LEU A 75 1.99 -3.43 -3.45
CA LEU A 75 2.27 -2.39 -4.44
C LEU A 75 3.77 -2.05 -4.48
N ARG A 76 4.42 -1.94 -3.33
CA ARG A 76 5.87 -1.69 -3.25
C ARG A 76 6.69 -2.80 -3.93
N LYS A 77 6.33 -4.07 -3.71
CA LYS A 77 6.98 -5.22 -4.37
C LYS A 77 6.77 -5.19 -5.88
N ARG A 78 5.56 -4.84 -6.35
CA ARG A 78 5.28 -4.67 -7.78
C ARG A 78 6.17 -3.59 -8.38
N ILE A 79 6.21 -2.39 -7.79
CA ILE A 79 7.05 -1.27 -8.28
C ILE A 79 8.53 -1.64 -8.29
N THR A 80 9.01 -2.34 -7.25
CA THR A 80 10.41 -2.78 -7.18
C THR A 80 10.73 -3.81 -8.26
N ALA A 81 9.83 -4.77 -8.50
CA ALA A 81 9.97 -5.75 -9.57
C ALA A 81 9.95 -5.07 -10.95
N GLU A 82 9.02 -4.15 -11.19
CA GLU A 82 8.96 -3.39 -12.45
C GLU A 82 10.18 -2.49 -12.65
N SER A 83 10.67 -1.87 -11.58
CA SER A 83 11.90 -1.06 -11.61
C SER A 83 13.15 -1.89 -11.91
N SER A 84 13.13 -3.20 -11.65
CA SER A 84 14.25 -4.07 -12.00
C SER A 84 14.42 -4.24 -13.52
N TYR A 85 13.35 -4.03 -14.31
CA TYR A 85 13.39 -4.13 -15.76
C TYR A 85 14.20 -3.02 -16.44
N PHE A 86 14.45 -1.89 -15.77
CA PHE A 86 15.42 -0.91 -16.23
C PHE A 86 16.84 -1.48 -16.32
N LYS A 87 17.16 -2.53 -15.56
CA LYS A 87 18.46 -3.21 -15.62
C LYS A 87 18.53 -4.28 -16.72
N ALA A 88 17.41 -4.60 -17.36
CA ALA A 88 17.35 -5.63 -18.39
C ALA A 88 17.75 -5.12 -19.80
N ASP A 89 18.31 -3.90 -19.90
CA ASP A 89 18.74 -3.24 -21.14
C ASP A 89 17.73 -3.44 -22.29
N LEU A 90 16.47 -3.07 -22.00
CA LEU A 90 15.38 -3.17 -22.97
C LEU A 90 15.61 -2.26 -24.17
N LEU A 91 16.14 -1.06 -23.93
CA LEU A 91 16.61 -0.12 -24.94
C LEU A 91 18.15 -0.05 -24.93
N PRO A 92 18.79 0.11 -26.11
CA PRO A 92 20.23 0.30 -26.18
C PRO A 92 20.62 1.64 -25.53
N THR A 93 21.46 1.58 -24.50
CA THR A 93 21.97 2.76 -23.78
C THR A 93 23.26 3.32 -24.38
N SER A 94 23.98 2.58 -25.23
CA SER A 94 25.23 3.00 -25.87
C SER A 94 25.04 4.21 -26.80
N GLU A 95 25.73 5.33 -26.56
CA GLU A 95 25.57 6.66 -27.19
C GLU A 95 25.63 6.73 -28.73
N LYS A 96 26.04 5.69 -29.45
CA LYS A 96 26.37 5.75 -30.90
C LYS A 96 25.38 5.03 -31.82
N HIS A 97 24.20 4.63 -31.34
CA HIS A 97 23.22 3.92 -32.17
C HIS A 97 22.06 4.84 -32.54
N LEU A 98 22.09 5.35 -33.77
CA LEU A 98 20.95 5.98 -34.43
C LEU A 98 19.97 4.86 -34.82
N LEU A 99 18.73 4.94 -34.37
CA LEU A 99 17.72 3.93 -34.64
C LEU A 99 17.06 4.20 -35.98
N ILE A 100 17.28 3.30 -36.95
CA ILE A 100 16.62 3.36 -38.25
C ILE A 100 15.21 2.75 -38.13
N ALA A 101 14.32 3.07 -39.07
CA ALA A 101 12.95 2.55 -39.12
C ALA A 101 12.84 1.01 -38.97
N ASP A 102 13.80 0.25 -39.50
CA ASP A 102 13.85 -1.22 -39.38
C ASP A 102 14.25 -1.69 -37.97
N ASP A 103 15.14 -0.96 -37.29
CA ASP A 103 15.54 -1.27 -35.90
C ASP A 103 14.36 -1.13 -34.93
N VAL A 104 13.46 -0.19 -35.20
CA VAL A 104 12.21 0.02 -34.43
C VAL A 104 11.29 -1.20 -34.53
N TYR A 105 11.26 -1.90 -35.67
CA TYR A 105 10.48 -3.14 -35.81
C TYR A 105 11.07 -4.27 -34.97
N HIS A 106 12.38 -4.48 -35.05
CA HIS A 106 13.08 -5.50 -34.27
C HIS A 106 12.97 -5.25 -32.77
N LEU A 107 13.06 -3.99 -32.36
CA LEU A 107 12.86 -3.58 -30.96
C LEU A 107 11.44 -3.88 -30.47
N GLN A 108 10.42 -3.55 -31.27
CA GLN A 108 9.03 -3.85 -30.94
C GLN A 108 8.80 -5.36 -30.75
N GLN A 109 9.41 -6.21 -31.57
CA GLN A 109 9.31 -7.66 -31.44
C GLN A 109 10.05 -8.18 -30.20
N LYS A 110 11.27 -7.71 -29.94
CA LYS A 110 12.03 -8.03 -28.72
C LYS A 110 11.19 -7.77 -27.46
N ILE A 111 10.46 -6.65 -27.44
CA ILE A 111 9.62 -6.27 -26.29
C ILE A 111 8.35 -7.12 -26.21
N LYS A 112 7.71 -7.46 -27.33
CA LYS A 112 6.57 -8.39 -27.33
C LYS A 112 6.96 -9.76 -26.79
N ASP A 113 8.15 -10.26 -27.15
CA ASP A 113 8.63 -11.53 -26.64
C ASP A 113 9.05 -11.46 -25.17
N PHE A 114 9.55 -10.30 -24.74
CA PHE A 114 9.78 -10.00 -23.32
C PHE A 114 8.45 -9.98 -22.53
N GLU A 115 7.41 -9.33 -23.04
CA GLU A 115 6.05 -9.30 -22.45
C GLU A 115 5.35 -10.68 -22.42
N LYS A 116 5.79 -11.64 -23.25
CA LYS A 116 5.30 -13.03 -23.17
C LYS A 116 5.99 -13.81 -22.05
N LYS A 117 7.30 -13.56 -21.86
CA LYS A 117 8.10 -14.24 -20.83
C LYS A 117 7.93 -13.60 -19.45
N GLN A 118 7.66 -12.30 -19.42
CA GLN A 118 7.51 -11.49 -18.23
C GLN A 118 6.21 -10.69 -18.30
N ALA A 119 5.60 -10.38 -17.16
CA ALA A 119 4.32 -9.67 -17.14
C ALA A 119 4.40 -8.30 -17.85
N LYS A 120 3.29 -7.87 -18.47
CA LYS A 120 3.15 -6.53 -19.05
C LYS A 120 3.38 -5.46 -17.99
N THR A 121 4.25 -4.49 -18.28
CA THR A 121 4.56 -3.35 -17.39
C THR A 121 4.30 -2.02 -18.08
N LEU A 122 4.33 -0.93 -17.30
CA LEU A 122 4.33 0.42 -17.86
C LEU A 122 5.41 0.58 -18.93
N LEU A 123 6.66 0.24 -18.59
CA LEU A 123 7.81 0.45 -19.45
C LEU A 123 7.68 -0.28 -20.80
N THR A 124 7.33 -1.57 -20.78
CA THR A 124 7.16 -2.34 -22.02
C THR A 124 5.99 -1.82 -22.84
N ASN A 125 4.91 -1.39 -22.18
CA ASN A 125 3.73 -0.85 -22.83
C ASN A 125 4.03 0.49 -23.51
N ILE A 126 4.76 1.40 -22.86
CA ILE A 126 5.18 2.67 -23.48
C ILE A 126 6.04 2.38 -24.71
N ILE A 127 7.11 1.59 -24.59
CA ILE A 127 8.05 1.40 -25.70
C ILE A 127 7.35 0.75 -26.90
N LYS A 128 6.53 -0.29 -26.67
CA LYS A 128 5.80 -0.99 -27.74
C LYS A 128 4.87 -0.07 -28.52
N ASN A 129 4.13 0.80 -27.82
CA ASN A 129 3.18 1.71 -28.45
C ASN A 129 3.89 2.90 -29.10
N ALA A 130 4.97 3.41 -28.49
CA ALA A 130 5.81 4.44 -29.10
C ALA A 130 6.41 3.95 -30.43
N CYS A 131 6.96 2.73 -30.46
CA CYS A 131 7.46 2.09 -31.68
C CYS A 131 6.36 1.92 -32.74
N ALA A 132 5.17 1.46 -32.33
CA ALA A 132 4.03 1.28 -33.23
C ALA A 132 3.57 2.61 -33.84
N LYS A 133 3.48 3.66 -33.01
CA LYS A 133 3.06 4.99 -33.43
C LYS A 133 4.08 5.60 -34.40
N PHE A 134 5.37 5.54 -34.07
CA PHE A 134 6.43 6.03 -34.95
C PHE A 134 6.42 5.36 -36.33
N ARG A 135 6.22 4.03 -36.37
CA ARG A 135 6.14 3.29 -37.64
C ARG A 135 4.99 3.75 -38.53
N SER A 136 3.88 4.18 -37.93
CA SER A 136 2.69 4.61 -38.67
C SER A 136 2.77 6.06 -39.14
N THR A 137 3.36 6.96 -38.36
CA THR A 137 3.24 8.40 -38.59
C THR A 137 4.54 9.07 -38.98
N LYS A 138 5.69 8.46 -38.64
CA LYS A 138 7.04 9.05 -38.78
C LYS A 138 7.17 10.42 -38.10
N ASN A 139 6.26 10.74 -37.18
CA ASN A 139 6.19 12.03 -36.51
C ASN A 139 6.57 11.87 -35.03
N ILE A 140 7.69 12.48 -34.63
CA ILE A 140 8.21 12.45 -33.26
C ILE A 140 7.22 13.08 -32.26
N SER A 141 6.54 14.16 -32.63
CA SER A 141 5.58 14.84 -31.75
C SER A 141 4.44 13.89 -31.36
N GLU A 142 3.90 13.15 -32.32
CA GLU A 142 2.84 12.17 -32.04
C GLU A 142 3.32 10.98 -31.18
N VAL A 143 4.62 10.65 -31.25
CA VAL A 143 5.24 9.62 -30.38
C VAL A 143 5.36 10.13 -28.94
N LEU A 144 5.75 11.40 -28.76
CA LEU A 144 5.79 12.02 -27.43
C LEU A 144 4.39 12.12 -26.82
N ASP A 145 3.38 12.46 -27.62
CA ASP A 145 1.98 12.51 -27.17
C ASP A 145 1.49 11.16 -26.66
N ILE A 146 1.76 10.06 -27.39
CA ILE A 146 1.34 8.72 -26.92
C ILE A 146 2.10 8.30 -25.65
N ILE A 147 3.39 8.67 -25.51
CA ILE A 147 4.15 8.40 -24.29
C ILE A 147 3.53 9.13 -23.09
N ASN A 148 3.14 10.40 -23.27
CA ASN A 148 2.47 11.20 -22.24
C ASN A 148 1.15 10.57 -21.83
N ILE A 149 0.27 10.27 -22.79
CA ILE A 149 -1.05 9.67 -22.55
C ILE A 149 -0.92 8.34 -21.81
N LEU A 150 0.00 7.46 -22.23
CA LEU A 150 0.18 6.16 -21.57
C LEU A 150 0.72 6.31 -20.15
N THR A 151 1.65 7.24 -19.92
CA THR A 151 2.20 7.48 -18.58
C THR A 151 1.13 8.03 -17.64
N GLU A 152 0.31 8.97 -18.11
CA GLU A 152 -0.79 9.56 -17.36
C GLU A 152 -1.87 8.51 -17.02
N MET A 153 -2.33 7.73 -18.00
CA MET A 153 -3.29 6.64 -17.75
C MET A 153 -2.77 5.62 -16.72
N HIS A 154 -1.47 5.32 -16.72
CA HIS A 154 -0.89 4.43 -15.72
C HIS A 154 -0.76 5.10 -14.34
N ARG A 155 -0.54 6.40 -14.29
CA ARG A 155 -0.59 7.19 -13.05
C ARG A 155 -1.99 7.12 -12.43
N ASP A 156 -3.02 7.39 -13.21
CA ASP A 156 -4.42 7.34 -12.76
C ASP A 156 -4.79 5.94 -12.25
N ASN A 157 -4.39 4.89 -12.98
CA ASN A 157 -4.59 3.51 -12.54
C ASN A 157 -3.88 3.23 -11.20
N SER A 158 -2.66 3.74 -11.02
CA SER A 158 -1.92 3.60 -9.76
C SER A 158 -2.61 4.33 -8.61
N GLU A 159 -3.23 5.48 -8.87
CA GLU A 159 -4.01 6.23 -7.88
C GLU A 159 -5.31 5.52 -7.49
N ILE A 160 -5.97 4.86 -8.46
CA ILE A 160 -7.13 4.00 -8.26
C ILE A 160 -6.76 2.81 -7.37
N GLU A 161 -5.68 2.08 -7.68
CA GLU A 161 -5.19 0.94 -6.88
C GLU A 161 -4.88 1.33 -5.42
N GLN A 162 -4.48 2.58 -5.18
CA GLN A 162 -4.18 3.11 -3.84
C GLN A 162 -5.41 3.61 -3.06
N THR A 163 -6.60 3.61 -3.66
CA THR A 163 -7.83 4.15 -3.02
C THR A 163 -8.17 3.43 -1.72
N ASN A 164 -8.08 2.09 -1.72
CA ASN A 164 -8.35 1.28 -0.52
C ASN A 164 -7.39 1.62 0.62
N ILE A 165 -6.12 1.88 0.32
CA ILE A 165 -5.12 2.28 1.31
C ILE A 165 -5.50 3.64 1.93
N ARG A 166 -5.86 4.64 1.10
CA ARG A 166 -6.30 5.96 1.60
C ARG A 166 -7.53 5.85 2.50
N PHE A 167 -8.52 5.05 2.09
CA PHE A 167 -9.71 4.80 2.89
C PHE A 167 -9.38 4.19 4.26
N LEU A 168 -8.52 3.16 4.30
CA LEU A 168 -8.11 2.53 5.55
C LEU A 168 -7.31 3.48 6.45
N LEU A 169 -6.37 4.25 5.89
CA LEU A 169 -5.59 5.25 6.63
C LEU A 169 -6.47 6.32 7.28
N TRP A 170 -7.54 6.75 6.61
CA TRP A 170 -8.54 7.64 7.19
C TRP A 170 -9.42 6.94 8.25
N SER A 171 -9.74 5.66 8.05
CA SER A 171 -10.61 4.90 8.93
C SER A 171 -9.96 4.57 10.27
N ILE A 172 -8.66 4.23 10.29
CA ILE A 172 -7.92 3.84 11.51
C ILE A 172 -8.03 4.86 12.66
N PRO A 173 -7.70 6.16 12.48
CA PRO A 173 -7.85 7.15 13.56
C PRO A 173 -9.32 7.33 13.96
N SER A 174 -10.24 7.27 12.99
CA SER A 174 -11.68 7.34 13.24
C SER A 174 -12.19 6.17 14.11
N LEU A 175 -11.68 4.96 13.89
CA LEU A 175 -11.98 3.79 14.73
C LEU A 175 -11.50 3.98 16.18
N GLY A 176 -10.34 4.59 16.37
CA GLY A 176 -9.87 4.94 17.71
C GLY A 176 -10.78 5.94 18.40
N PHE A 177 -11.18 7.00 17.70
CA PHE A 177 -12.13 7.99 18.21
C PHE A 177 -13.47 7.35 18.60
N ILE A 178 -14.01 6.46 17.74
CA ILE A 178 -15.21 5.66 18.06
C ILE A 178 -15.00 4.87 19.36
N GLY A 179 -13.82 4.27 19.57
CA GLY A 179 -13.50 3.58 20.80
C GLY A 179 -13.48 4.46 22.04
N THR A 180 -12.94 5.67 21.94
CA THR A 180 -13.00 6.64 23.03
C THR A 180 -14.44 7.05 23.34
N VAL A 181 -15.26 7.34 22.33
CA VAL A 181 -16.67 7.73 22.53
C VAL A 181 -17.44 6.61 23.22
N LEU A 182 -17.26 5.36 22.80
CA LEU A 182 -17.90 4.20 23.42
C LEU A 182 -17.42 3.99 24.86
N GLY A 183 -16.13 4.08 25.12
CA GLY A 183 -15.57 3.91 26.46
C GLY A 183 -15.98 5.01 27.44
N ILE A 184 -16.03 6.26 27.00
CA ILE A 184 -16.55 7.38 27.82
C ILE A 184 -18.03 7.16 28.13
N SER A 185 -18.83 6.74 27.14
CA SER A 185 -20.25 6.45 27.34
C SER A 185 -20.46 5.33 28.38
N GLN A 186 -19.66 4.27 28.32
CA GLN A 186 -19.70 3.18 29.31
C GLN A 186 -19.28 3.67 30.70
N ALA A 187 -18.20 4.45 30.80
CA ALA A 187 -17.74 5.02 32.05
C ALA A 187 -18.81 5.90 32.72
N LEU A 188 -19.56 6.68 31.92
CA LEU A 188 -20.67 7.50 32.40
C LEU A 188 -21.86 6.65 32.87
N ALA A 189 -22.16 5.55 32.18
CA ALA A 189 -23.24 4.64 32.56
C ALA A 189 -23.01 3.98 33.93
N ILE A 190 -21.74 3.65 34.24
CA ILE A 190 -21.37 3.07 35.54
C ILE A 190 -21.08 4.13 36.61
N ALA A 191 -21.09 5.42 36.29
CA ALA A 191 -20.74 6.48 37.23
C ALA A 191 -21.64 6.50 38.48
N ASN A 192 -22.92 6.14 38.33
CA ASN A 192 -23.87 6.02 39.43
C ASN A 192 -23.49 4.97 40.49
N SER A 193 -22.56 4.06 40.18
CA SER A 193 -22.09 3.04 41.13
C SER A 193 -21.09 3.56 42.17
N ASN A 194 -20.58 4.79 42.02
CA ASN A 194 -19.50 5.37 42.84
C ASN A 194 -18.20 4.52 42.90
N ASP A 195 -18.05 3.55 42.00
CA ASP A 195 -16.84 2.71 41.91
C ASP A 195 -15.78 3.39 41.04
N MET A 196 -14.98 4.26 41.67
CA MET A 196 -13.95 5.04 40.99
C MET A 196 -12.91 4.16 40.29
N ASN A 197 -12.63 2.97 40.82
CA ASN A 197 -11.68 2.04 40.21
C ASN A 197 -12.21 1.53 38.86
N LYS A 198 -13.50 1.17 38.78
CA LYS A 198 -14.12 0.75 37.51
C LYS A 198 -14.22 1.89 36.51
N ILE A 199 -14.59 3.10 36.95
CA ILE A 199 -14.68 4.27 36.07
C ILE A 199 -13.31 4.56 35.43
N THR A 200 -12.26 4.61 36.26
CA THR A 200 -10.90 4.89 35.79
C THR A 200 -10.34 3.80 34.90
N SER A 201 -10.62 2.51 35.17
CA SER A 201 -10.18 1.42 34.30
C SER A 201 -10.86 1.47 32.92
N THR A 202 -12.18 1.71 32.87
CA THR A 202 -12.92 1.80 31.60
C THR A 202 -12.45 2.98 30.77
N LEU A 203 -12.25 4.13 31.40
CA LEU A 203 -11.74 5.31 30.72
C LEU A 203 -10.29 5.10 30.22
N GLY A 204 -9.48 4.38 30.99
CA GLY A 204 -8.12 4.00 30.60
C GLY A 204 -8.10 3.20 29.29
N VAL A 205 -8.94 2.16 29.18
CA VAL A 205 -9.04 1.34 27.95
C VAL A 205 -9.52 2.18 26.76
N ALA A 206 -10.43 3.12 26.98
CA ALA A 206 -10.93 4.03 25.96
C ALA A 206 -9.78 4.87 25.35
N PHE A 207 -8.98 5.51 26.21
CA PHE A 207 -7.84 6.32 25.78
C PHE A 207 -6.74 5.49 25.12
N ASP A 208 -6.46 4.30 25.64
CA ASP A 208 -5.49 3.36 25.05
C ASP A 208 -5.85 3.01 23.60
N THR A 209 -7.14 2.77 23.35
CA THR A 209 -7.65 2.43 22.03
C THR A 209 -7.35 3.53 21.01
N THR A 210 -7.54 4.80 21.40
CA THR A 210 -7.18 5.94 20.56
C THR A 210 -5.69 6.12 20.43
N LEU A 211 -4.92 5.95 21.51
CA LEU A 211 -3.47 6.07 21.46
C LEU A 211 -2.87 5.06 20.45
N ILE A 212 -3.32 3.81 20.50
CA ILE A 212 -2.90 2.75 19.57
C ILE A 212 -3.28 3.10 18.14
N SER A 213 -4.52 3.54 17.89
CA SER A 213 -4.96 3.86 16.53
C SER A 213 -4.16 5.01 15.92
N LEU A 214 -3.85 6.04 16.72
CA LEU A 214 -3.05 7.18 16.26
C LEU A 214 -1.61 6.78 15.95
N VAL A 215 -0.98 5.99 16.82
CA VAL A 215 0.39 5.50 16.59
C VAL A 215 0.46 4.64 15.33
N LEU A 216 -0.47 3.70 15.15
CA LEU A 216 -0.54 2.86 13.95
C LEU A 216 -0.82 3.70 12.69
N SER A 217 -1.72 4.67 12.78
CA SER A 217 -2.05 5.57 11.67
C SER A 217 -0.84 6.36 11.20
N VAL A 218 -0.06 6.95 12.11
CA VAL A 218 1.15 7.71 11.77
C VAL A 218 2.19 6.81 11.08
N LEU A 219 2.43 5.61 11.61
CA LEU A 219 3.38 4.66 11.02
C LEU A 219 2.96 4.22 9.61
N LEU A 220 1.68 3.89 9.43
CA LEU A 220 1.16 3.44 8.13
C LEU A 220 1.10 4.58 7.12
N MET A 221 0.76 5.80 7.55
CA MET A 221 0.77 6.99 6.69
C MET A 221 2.18 7.27 6.16
N TRP A 222 3.20 7.12 7.01
CA TRP A 222 4.59 7.25 6.57
C TRP A 222 4.97 6.20 5.50
N LEU A 223 4.59 4.93 5.70
CA LEU A 223 4.83 3.86 4.72
C LEU A 223 4.11 4.13 3.38
N TYR A 224 2.89 4.66 3.44
CA TYR A 224 2.10 5.03 2.28
C TYR A 224 2.72 6.21 1.53
N HIS A 225 3.17 7.24 2.24
CA HIS A 225 3.86 8.38 1.62
C HIS A 225 5.15 7.93 0.89
N ASP A 226 5.91 7.01 1.48
CA ASP A 226 7.09 6.45 0.81
C ASP A 226 6.72 5.60 -0.41
N LEU A 227 5.60 4.85 -0.37
CA LEU A 227 5.06 4.17 -1.55
C LEU A 227 4.71 5.17 -2.67
N GLN A 228 3.98 6.24 -2.36
CA GLN A 228 3.62 7.28 -3.34
C GLN A 228 4.86 7.87 -4.00
N LYS A 229 5.88 8.22 -3.21
CA LYS A 229 7.15 8.74 -3.71
C LYS A 229 7.84 7.76 -4.65
N GLN A 230 7.83 6.46 -4.35
CA GLN A 230 8.41 5.43 -5.22
C GLN A 230 7.61 5.28 -6.52
N THR A 231 6.28 5.30 -6.45
CA THR A 231 5.39 5.24 -7.62
C THR A 231 5.64 6.41 -8.58
N GLU A 232 5.69 7.65 -8.05
CA GLU A 232 5.93 8.83 -8.87
C GLU A 232 7.32 8.81 -9.53
N LYS A 233 8.35 8.44 -8.77
CA LYS A 233 9.70 8.26 -9.31
C LYS A 233 9.75 7.21 -10.42
N PHE A 234 9.01 6.11 -10.27
CA PHE A 234 8.92 5.07 -11.29
C PHE A 234 8.28 5.59 -12.58
N HIS A 235 7.20 6.38 -12.49
CA HIS A 235 6.56 6.99 -13.66
C HIS A 235 7.49 7.97 -14.37
N VAL A 236 8.13 8.89 -13.62
CA VAL A 236 9.08 9.86 -14.18
C VAL A 236 10.24 9.14 -14.86
N LYS A 237 10.88 8.19 -14.17
CA LYS A 237 12.00 7.42 -14.72
C LYS A 237 11.61 6.60 -15.95
N SER A 238 10.40 6.03 -15.98
CA SER A 238 9.90 5.30 -17.15
C SER A 238 9.79 6.21 -18.36
N LYS A 239 9.25 7.41 -18.17
CA LYS A 239 9.11 8.41 -19.22
C LYS A 239 10.46 8.91 -19.72
N GLU A 240 11.35 9.32 -18.83
CA GLU A 240 12.71 9.78 -19.14
C GLU A 240 13.49 8.72 -19.93
N TYR A 241 13.50 7.47 -19.45
CA TYR A 241 14.22 6.38 -20.09
C TYR A 241 13.78 6.15 -21.54
N VAL A 242 12.47 6.22 -21.82
CA VAL A 242 11.97 6.06 -23.19
C VAL A 242 12.30 7.27 -24.05
N ILE A 243 12.18 8.49 -23.53
CA ILE A 243 12.51 9.69 -24.32
C ILE A 243 14.00 9.68 -24.69
N GLU A 244 14.89 9.43 -23.73
CA GLU A 244 16.34 9.47 -23.94
C GLU A 244 16.86 8.33 -24.84
N ASN A 245 16.32 7.12 -24.69
CA ASN A 245 16.86 5.92 -25.34
C ASN A 245 16.05 5.46 -26.56
N LEU A 246 14.88 6.04 -26.81
CA LEU A 246 14.10 5.81 -28.03
C LEU A 246 13.93 7.10 -28.82
N VAL A 247 13.26 8.11 -28.26
CA VAL A 247 12.84 9.29 -29.02
C VAL A 247 14.02 10.12 -29.54
N ASN A 248 14.98 10.43 -28.67
CA ASN A 248 16.14 11.25 -29.03
C ASN A 248 17.11 10.56 -29.99
N ARG A 249 16.92 9.26 -30.26
CA ARG A 249 17.80 8.44 -31.09
C ARG A 249 17.16 8.01 -32.40
N ILE A 250 15.89 8.30 -32.59
CA ILE A 250 15.20 8.08 -33.85
C ILE A 250 15.64 9.18 -34.82
N GLU A 251 16.26 8.79 -35.93
CA GLU A 251 16.44 9.68 -37.08
C GLU A 251 15.19 9.62 -37.97
N VAL A 252 14.73 10.81 -38.40
CA VAL A 252 13.61 10.98 -39.34
C VAL A 252 14.15 11.03 -40.76
#